data_AF-A0A5C5V958-F1
#
_entry.id   AF-A0A5C5V958-F1
#
_cell.length_a   1.000
_cell.length_b   1.000
_cell.length_c   1.000
_cell.angle_alpha   90.00
_cell.angle_beta   90.00
_cell.angle_gamma   90.00
#
_symmetry.space_group_name_H-M   'P 1'
#
loop_
_entity.id
_entity.type
_entity.pdbx_description
1 polymer ?
#
loop_
_entity_poly.entity_id
_entity_poly.type
_entity_poly.pdbx_seq_one_letter_code
_entity_poly.pdbx_strand_id
1 'polypeptide(L)'
;MIQSTASTHSMGVATEESVAEGKKWAVCAAKFRRRCKLDDWKSWANYLTERKLPQPLQELVSGKKETPLAWAYLPDESIDGRTFDWVEVLSKVARGKSVKQDWQATADLWLAEAGKRADERNLGIEMLAWAHALPQLAGKLSEATWWSLLSHLQQAAQDALGANFEDHVPEQFLAGELPLTLAYQFPEIKACAELAKPSAAVISDGIDNLLDGQGMPSVANLPNFRGLLACWTRSLVLAKEIKEAKIHKDAALQFSWAVRQAIRLTQADGSQMLSDGIASRYSKHLFQTALDVAQDEEDLQIAEFALPGKSTKEDVSDWSLGESSYESEWSELAVLRTDWSKRCPRIAIDYSGDDVRVELASEGEILAAGLWKPRISLDGQELACKDEWQQVGWLTDDDGDYLELEVTLSGGHRLQRVFFLAREDQFLLVADAVLLKDASGKLEYELPLPLAGEVETTTADETCEIDLKKGKGWSRVLPLALPEWRIDTSRGRFEREEGQPILQLKIDGKNLHAPLLFDLKRSRRLKHYTWRQLTIAENLEIQSREVAVGYRFQLSETNWMMYRSFTEIANRTIMGVNLTAESVLVRYDGDEGLTRLLEIEHAESE
;
A
#
# COMPACT_ATOMS: atom_id res chain seq x y z
N MET A 1 8.54 -3.21 -22.29
CA MET A 1 8.43 -1.94 -21.54
C MET A 1 8.66 -0.69 -22.40
N ILE A 2 9.18 -0.81 -23.63
CA ILE A 2 9.07 0.19 -24.71
C ILE A 2 8.76 -0.62 -25.98
N GLN A 3 7.76 -0.27 -26.80
CA GLN A 3 7.66 -0.85 -28.15
C GLN A 3 8.87 -0.35 -28.94
N SER A 4 9.90 -1.20 -29.04
CA SER A 4 11.17 -0.88 -29.69
C SER A 4 10.98 -0.61 -31.18
N THR A 5 11.11 0.66 -31.57
CA THR A 5 11.66 1.04 -32.87
C THR A 5 13.04 1.71 -32.69
N ALA A 6 13.90 1.15 -31.83
CA ALA A 6 15.26 1.64 -31.64
C ALA A 6 16.27 0.67 -32.26
N SER A 7 16.95 1.15 -33.30
CA SER A 7 18.06 0.47 -33.96
C SER A 7 19.17 0.17 -32.96
N THR A 8 19.50 -1.10 -32.78
CA THR A 8 20.65 -1.55 -31.99
C THR A 8 21.95 -1.07 -32.63
N HIS A 9 22.56 -0.02 -32.09
CA HIS A 9 23.96 0.31 -32.38
C HIS A 9 24.84 -0.18 -31.23
N SER A 10 25.60 -1.23 -31.52
CA SER A 10 26.71 -1.71 -30.69
C SER A 10 27.77 -0.61 -30.61
N MET A 11 27.86 0.10 -29.48
CA MET A 11 28.99 0.99 -29.22
C MET A 11 30.20 0.16 -28.78
N GLY A 12 31.11 -0.08 -29.72
CA GLY A 12 32.47 -0.54 -29.43
C GLY A 12 33.33 0.57 -28.83
N VAL A 13 34.53 0.19 -28.37
CA VAL A 13 35.54 1.04 -27.71
C VAL A 13 35.65 2.44 -28.35
N ALA A 14 35.55 3.49 -27.52
CA ALA A 14 35.49 4.88 -27.94
C ALA A 14 36.74 5.32 -28.74
N THR A 15 36.55 5.70 -30.00
CA THR A 15 37.55 6.31 -30.89
C THR A 15 37.42 7.86 -30.87
N GLU A 16 38.41 8.61 -31.37
CA GLU A 16 38.30 10.08 -31.50
C GLU A 16 37.08 10.53 -32.31
N GLU A 17 36.61 9.73 -33.28
CA GLU A 17 35.36 9.97 -34.02
C GLU A 17 34.11 9.86 -33.12
N SER A 18 34.09 8.94 -32.16
CA SER A 18 32.98 8.77 -31.22
C SER A 18 32.84 9.97 -30.26
N VAL A 19 33.95 10.64 -29.92
CA VAL A 19 33.96 11.86 -29.09
C VAL A 19 33.38 13.05 -29.87
N ALA A 20 33.76 13.17 -31.14
CA ALA A 20 33.24 14.21 -32.02
C ALA A 20 31.74 14.04 -32.32
N GLU A 21 31.23 12.81 -32.41
CA GLU A 21 29.79 12.55 -32.54
C GLU A 21 29.02 12.74 -31.23
N GLY A 22 29.54 12.24 -30.11
CA GLY A 22 28.89 12.32 -28.79
C GLY A 22 28.70 13.74 -28.26
N LYS A 23 29.42 14.73 -28.81
CA LYS A 23 29.33 16.12 -28.36
C LYS A 23 28.54 17.06 -29.28
N LYS A 24 28.23 16.65 -30.53
CA LYS A 24 27.58 17.54 -31.53
C LYS A 24 26.27 18.17 -31.07
N TRP A 25 25.52 17.49 -30.20
CA TRP A 25 24.26 17.99 -29.65
C TRP A 25 24.45 18.97 -28.47
N ALA A 26 25.61 18.95 -27.80
CA ALA A 26 25.86 19.68 -26.57
C ALA A 26 26.21 21.15 -26.86
N VAL A 27 25.20 22.02 -26.85
CA VAL A 27 25.36 23.47 -27.04
C VAL A 27 25.33 24.22 -25.71
N CYS A 28 26.35 25.05 -25.45
CA CYS A 28 26.40 25.88 -24.25
C CYS A 28 25.30 26.95 -24.25
N ALA A 29 24.44 26.91 -23.24
CA ALA A 29 23.37 27.87 -23.02
C ALA A 29 23.94 29.29 -22.86
N ALA A 30 23.29 30.27 -23.48
CA ALA A 30 23.83 31.62 -23.62
C ALA A 30 24.24 32.27 -22.28
N LYS A 31 23.49 31.98 -21.21
CA LYS A 31 23.76 32.50 -19.86
C LYS A 31 25.04 31.98 -19.21
N PHE A 32 25.60 30.86 -19.70
CA PHE A 32 26.79 30.20 -19.13
C PHE A 32 28.05 30.32 -19.99
N ARG A 33 27.97 30.84 -21.22
CA ARG A 33 29.10 30.96 -22.16
C ARG A 33 30.32 31.73 -21.62
N ARG A 34 30.11 32.59 -20.61
CA ARG A 34 31.20 33.32 -19.94
C ARG A 34 31.85 32.54 -18.78
N ARG A 35 31.18 31.51 -18.27
CA ARG A 35 31.57 30.74 -17.07
C ARG A 35 32.19 29.39 -17.42
N CYS A 36 31.77 28.77 -18.52
CA CYS A 36 32.31 27.50 -18.97
C CYS A 36 32.56 27.48 -20.49
N LYS A 37 33.44 26.56 -20.92
CA LYS A 37 33.73 26.28 -22.33
C LYS A 37 33.62 24.77 -22.55
N LEU A 38 32.59 24.32 -23.25
CA LEU A 38 32.40 22.90 -23.54
C LEU A 38 33.50 22.34 -24.47
N ASP A 39 34.14 23.20 -25.27
CA ASP A 39 35.22 22.88 -26.22
C ASP A 39 36.60 22.71 -25.63
N ASP A 40 36.74 22.94 -24.32
CA ASP A 40 37.98 22.73 -23.59
C ASP A 40 37.68 21.80 -22.42
N TRP A 41 37.95 20.49 -22.62
CA TRP A 41 37.65 19.46 -21.64
C TRP A 41 38.25 19.75 -20.27
N LYS A 42 39.50 20.22 -20.22
CA LYS A 42 40.16 20.52 -18.94
C LYS A 42 39.45 21.65 -18.21
N SER A 43 39.09 22.72 -18.92
CA SER A 43 38.32 23.82 -18.34
C SER A 43 36.91 23.39 -17.94
N TRP A 44 36.25 22.53 -18.73
CA TRP A 44 34.92 22.00 -18.44
C TRP A 44 34.90 21.08 -17.21
N ALA A 45 35.82 20.12 -17.15
CA ALA A 45 35.95 19.19 -16.03
C ALA A 45 36.28 19.92 -14.72
N ASN A 46 37.20 20.90 -14.76
CA ASN A 46 37.49 21.74 -13.60
C ASN A 46 36.25 22.55 -13.17
N TYR A 47 35.53 23.16 -14.13
CA TYR A 47 34.30 23.88 -13.83
C TYR A 47 33.25 22.99 -13.15
N LEU A 48 32.99 21.79 -13.67
CA LEU A 48 32.00 20.86 -13.13
C LEU A 48 32.34 20.37 -11.72
N THR A 49 33.63 20.13 -11.45
CA THR A 49 34.11 19.63 -10.15
C THR A 49 34.16 20.73 -9.09
N GLU A 50 34.47 21.97 -9.48
CA GLU A 50 34.64 23.10 -8.55
C GLU A 50 33.38 23.97 -8.36
N ARG A 51 32.38 23.89 -9.24
CA ARG A 51 31.18 24.73 -9.13
C ARG A 51 30.40 24.42 -7.85
N LYS A 52 29.82 25.48 -7.27
CA LYS A 52 29.01 25.40 -6.04
C LYS A 52 27.53 25.09 -6.29
N LEU A 53 27.05 25.39 -7.49
CA LEU A 53 25.68 25.16 -7.92
C LEU A 53 25.70 24.38 -9.24
N PRO A 54 24.76 23.46 -9.46
CA PRO A 54 23.72 22.98 -8.52
C PRO A 54 24.28 22.32 -7.24
N GLN A 55 23.51 22.37 -6.14
CA GLN A 55 23.87 21.61 -4.93
C GLN A 55 23.59 20.11 -5.14
N PRO A 56 24.36 19.20 -4.53
CA PRO A 56 24.03 17.77 -4.55
C PRO A 56 22.63 17.52 -3.98
N LEU A 57 21.89 16.55 -4.53
CA LEU A 57 20.51 16.23 -4.09
C LEU A 57 20.43 15.97 -2.57
N GLN A 58 21.45 15.34 -1.99
CA GLN A 58 21.54 15.10 -0.53
C GLN A 58 21.43 16.38 0.30
N GLU A 59 21.89 17.52 -0.22
CA GLU A 59 21.84 18.81 0.50
C GLU A 59 20.47 19.47 0.41
N LEU A 60 19.59 19.02 -0.48
CA LEU A 60 18.24 19.55 -0.67
C LEU A 60 17.17 18.77 0.12
N VAL A 61 17.53 17.64 0.73
CA VAL A 61 16.58 16.69 1.33
C VAL A 61 17.03 16.24 2.71
N SER A 62 16.15 15.53 3.42
CA SER A 62 16.47 14.99 4.74
C SER A 62 17.54 13.89 4.68
N GLY A 63 18.36 13.85 5.74
CA GLY A 63 19.38 12.82 5.92
C GLY A 63 20.73 13.19 5.30
N LYS A 64 21.82 12.81 5.98
CA LYS A 64 23.20 13.09 5.54
C LYS A 64 23.99 11.83 5.16
N LYS A 65 23.54 10.66 5.62
CA LYS A 65 24.27 9.40 5.49
C LYS A 65 23.66 8.53 4.40
N GLU A 66 22.36 8.25 4.51
CA GLU A 66 21.55 7.51 3.55
C GLU A 66 21.32 8.35 2.30
N THR A 67 21.52 7.74 1.13
CA THR A 67 21.32 8.43 -0.15
C THR A 67 19.83 8.52 -0.50
N PRO A 68 19.34 9.64 -1.06
CA PRO A 68 17.94 9.77 -1.48
C PRO A 68 17.52 8.78 -2.55
N LEU A 69 18.48 8.24 -3.30
CA LEU A 69 18.24 7.19 -4.31
C LEU A 69 18.03 5.80 -3.70
N ALA A 70 18.24 5.63 -2.38
CA ALA A 70 18.01 4.39 -1.65
C ALA A 70 16.75 4.43 -0.78
N TRP A 71 15.95 5.50 -0.87
CA TRP A 71 14.72 5.67 -0.09
C TRP A 71 13.70 4.56 -0.29
N ALA A 72 13.56 4.07 -1.52
CA ALA A 72 12.76 2.92 -1.88
C ALA A 72 13.21 2.41 -3.25
N TYR A 73 13.12 1.10 -3.45
CA TYR A 73 13.44 0.43 -4.72
C TYR A 73 12.16 -0.16 -5.30
N LEU A 74 12.10 -0.31 -6.63
CA LEU A 74 10.98 -0.99 -7.27
C LEU A 74 11.07 -2.50 -7.02
N PRO A 75 9.94 -3.18 -6.79
CA PRO A 75 9.90 -4.63 -6.73
C PRO A 75 10.35 -5.19 -8.08
N ASP A 76 11.46 -5.93 -8.04
CA ASP A 76 12.04 -6.60 -9.18
C ASP A 76 12.59 -7.94 -8.66
N GLU A 77 12.24 -9.05 -9.32
CA GLU A 77 12.77 -10.37 -8.96
C GLU A 77 14.29 -10.43 -9.10
N SER A 78 14.83 -9.52 -9.92
CA SER A 78 16.24 -9.42 -10.28
C SER A 78 16.97 -8.27 -9.60
N ILE A 79 16.49 -7.71 -8.47
CA ILE A 79 17.29 -6.74 -7.71
C ILE A 79 18.60 -7.42 -7.32
N ASP A 80 19.59 -7.25 -8.15
CA ASP A 80 20.91 -7.75 -7.91
C ASP A 80 21.53 -6.90 -6.81
N GLY A 81 22.48 -7.46 -6.07
CA GLY A 81 23.28 -6.66 -5.15
C GLY A 81 23.96 -5.46 -5.83
N ARG A 82 24.08 -5.49 -7.16
CA ARG A 82 24.82 -4.52 -7.97
C ARG A 82 24.11 -3.17 -8.04
N THR A 83 22.79 -3.08 -8.20
CA THR A 83 22.09 -1.77 -8.19
C THR A 83 22.28 -1.09 -6.83
N PHE A 84 22.19 -1.83 -5.71
CA PHE A 84 22.47 -1.28 -4.38
C PHE A 84 23.90 -0.75 -4.26
N ASP A 85 24.88 -1.56 -4.68
CA ASP A 85 26.29 -1.19 -4.64
C ASP A 85 26.56 0.06 -5.50
N TRP A 86 25.98 0.14 -6.70
CA TRP A 86 26.10 1.29 -7.58
C TRP A 86 25.51 2.54 -6.97
N VAL A 87 24.27 2.46 -6.49
CA VAL A 87 23.59 3.58 -5.84
C VAL A 87 24.40 4.09 -4.65
N GLU A 88 24.92 3.20 -3.79
CA GLU A 88 25.72 3.60 -2.64
C GLU A 88 27.03 4.31 -3.06
N VAL A 89 27.77 3.70 -3.99
CA VAL A 89 29.09 4.17 -4.43
C VAL A 89 28.99 5.47 -5.22
N LEU A 90 28.09 5.56 -6.19
CA LEU A 90 27.86 6.78 -6.99
C LEU A 90 27.32 7.92 -6.14
N SER A 91 26.45 7.63 -5.16
CA SER A 91 25.95 8.67 -4.23
C SER A 91 27.03 9.25 -3.32
N LYS A 92 28.08 8.48 -2.99
CA LYS A 92 29.27 9.04 -2.32
C LYS A 92 30.01 9.99 -3.26
N VAL A 93 30.19 9.62 -4.53
CA VAL A 93 30.85 10.47 -5.53
C VAL A 93 30.07 11.74 -5.83
N ALA A 94 28.75 11.68 -5.97
CA ALA A 94 27.89 12.84 -6.18
C ALA A 94 28.05 13.92 -5.08
N ARG A 95 28.42 13.50 -3.86
CA ARG A 95 28.73 14.38 -2.72
C ARG A 95 30.20 14.84 -2.67
N GLY A 96 30.97 14.60 -3.73
CA GLY A 96 32.39 14.93 -3.80
C GLY A 96 33.29 14.02 -2.96
N LYS A 97 32.80 12.89 -2.43
CA LYS A 97 33.64 11.98 -1.64
C LYS A 97 34.58 11.19 -2.54
N SER A 98 35.82 11.03 -2.09
CA SER A 98 36.77 10.13 -2.75
C SER A 98 36.38 8.67 -2.47
N VAL A 99 36.29 7.88 -3.53
CA VAL A 99 36.03 6.45 -3.50
C VAL A 99 37.07 5.79 -4.40
N LYS A 100 37.78 4.81 -3.87
CA LYS A 100 38.80 4.06 -4.59
C LYS A 100 38.11 3.05 -5.50
N GLN A 101 37.95 3.43 -6.76
CA GLN A 101 37.33 2.64 -7.82
C GLN A 101 38.03 3.01 -9.14
N ASP A 102 38.21 2.05 -10.02
CA ASP A 102 38.60 2.34 -11.40
C ASP A 102 37.37 2.86 -12.15
N TRP A 103 37.14 4.17 -12.07
CA TRP A 103 35.97 4.82 -12.65
C TRP A 103 35.90 4.67 -14.16
N GLN A 104 37.05 4.62 -14.83
CA GLN A 104 37.13 4.46 -16.27
C GLN A 104 36.63 3.08 -16.68
N ALA A 105 37.24 2.01 -16.15
CA ALA A 105 36.81 0.64 -16.44
C ALA A 105 35.35 0.38 -16.02
N THR A 106 34.94 0.99 -14.90
CA THR A 106 33.57 0.88 -14.38
C THR A 106 32.54 1.50 -15.34
N ALA A 107 32.80 2.72 -15.81
CA ALA A 107 31.91 3.42 -16.74
C ALA A 107 31.83 2.69 -18.08
N ASP A 108 32.95 2.20 -18.60
CA ASP A 108 33.01 1.46 -19.86
C ASP A 108 32.22 0.14 -19.76
N LEU A 109 32.35 -0.58 -18.64
CA LEU A 109 31.56 -1.79 -18.38
C LEU A 109 30.06 -1.49 -18.31
N TRP A 110 29.68 -0.48 -17.52
CA TRP A 110 28.27 -0.10 -17.36
C TRP A 110 27.65 0.31 -18.70
N LEU A 111 28.34 1.13 -19.51
CA LEU A 111 27.89 1.50 -20.86
C LEU A 111 27.70 0.30 -21.79
N ALA A 112 28.59 -0.70 -21.71
CA ALA A 112 28.51 -1.91 -22.53
C ALA A 112 27.35 -2.84 -22.13
N GLU A 113 26.85 -2.71 -20.90
CA GLU A 113 25.76 -3.52 -20.35
C GLU A 113 24.41 -2.81 -20.35
N ALA A 114 24.36 -1.49 -20.14
CA ALA A 114 23.12 -0.73 -19.92
C ALA A 114 22.08 -0.94 -21.04
N GLY A 115 22.51 -0.90 -22.31
CA GLY A 115 21.59 -1.13 -23.44
C GLY A 115 21.01 -2.54 -23.52
N LYS A 116 21.66 -3.54 -22.91
CA LYS A 116 21.17 -4.93 -22.88
C LYS A 116 20.17 -5.18 -21.74
N ARG A 117 20.06 -4.22 -20.82
CA ARG A 117 19.28 -4.29 -19.57
C ARG A 117 18.08 -3.35 -19.59
N ALA A 118 17.66 -2.90 -20.78
CA ALA A 118 16.63 -1.88 -20.95
C ALA A 118 15.24 -2.32 -20.43
N ASP A 119 15.06 -3.62 -20.16
CA ASP A 119 13.88 -4.22 -19.56
C ASP A 119 13.92 -4.31 -18.02
N GLU A 120 15.09 -4.11 -17.39
CA GLU A 120 15.22 -4.12 -15.93
C GLU A 120 14.61 -2.85 -15.31
N ARG A 121 13.68 -3.01 -14.35
CA ARG A 121 12.95 -1.89 -13.75
C ARG A 121 13.86 -0.93 -13.00
N ASN A 122 14.88 -1.47 -12.34
CA ASN A 122 15.79 -0.68 -11.51
C ASN A 122 16.95 -0.02 -12.29
N LEU A 123 17.09 -0.26 -13.60
CA LEU A 123 18.09 0.44 -14.43
C LEU A 123 17.90 1.97 -14.39
N GLY A 124 16.65 2.44 -14.29
CA GLY A 124 16.36 3.87 -14.12
C GLY A 124 17.01 4.48 -12.88
N ILE A 125 17.07 3.74 -11.77
CA ILE A 125 17.73 4.19 -10.53
C ILE A 125 19.26 4.25 -10.71
N GLU A 126 19.85 3.30 -11.44
CA GLU A 126 21.28 3.38 -11.79
C GLU A 126 21.58 4.59 -12.67
N MET A 127 20.74 4.85 -13.67
CA MET A 127 20.87 6.03 -14.54
C MET A 127 20.81 7.33 -13.74
N LEU A 128 19.89 7.43 -12.76
CA LEU A 128 19.82 8.55 -11.82
C LEU A 128 21.10 8.68 -10.99
N ALA A 129 21.63 7.57 -10.47
CA ALA A 129 22.86 7.56 -9.70
C ALA A 129 24.05 8.07 -10.53
N TRP A 130 24.16 7.63 -11.78
CA TRP A 130 25.16 8.13 -12.72
C TRP A 130 24.96 9.62 -13.01
N ALA A 131 23.75 10.07 -13.32
CA ALA A 131 23.44 11.48 -13.60
C ALA A 131 23.86 12.41 -12.46
N HIS A 132 23.62 12.00 -11.20
CA HIS A 132 24.04 12.76 -10.02
C HIS A 132 25.56 12.74 -9.78
N ALA A 133 26.24 11.64 -10.07
CA ALA A 133 27.69 11.51 -9.86
C ALA A 133 28.53 12.16 -10.98
N LEU A 134 27.96 12.27 -12.18
CA LEU A 134 28.67 12.63 -13.41
C LEU A 134 29.45 13.96 -13.34
N PRO A 135 28.96 15.04 -12.70
CA PRO A 135 29.77 16.26 -12.53
C PRO A 135 31.10 16.03 -11.80
N GLN A 136 31.08 15.21 -10.74
CA GLN A 136 32.26 14.89 -9.93
C GLN A 136 33.17 13.85 -10.59
N LEU A 137 32.63 13.08 -11.54
CA LEU A 137 33.38 12.12 -12.35
C LEU A 137 34.14 12.78 -13.52
N ALA A 138 33.87 14.04 -13.85
CA ALA A 138 34.58 14.75 -14.92
C ALA A 138 36.11 14.83 -14.67
N GLY A 139 36.53 14.90 -13.40
CA GLY A 139 37.96 14.86 -13.03
C GLY A 139 38.58 13.45 -12.99
N LYS A 140 37.79 12.40 -13.23
CA LYS A 140 38.20 10.98 -13.08
C LYS A 140 38.06 10.16 -14.35
N LEU A 141 37.26 10.62 -15.31
CA LEU A 141 37.00 9.96 -16.58
C LEU A 141 37.74 10.66 -17.72
N SER A 142 38.01 9.91 -18.80
CA SER A 142 38.39 10.51 -20.07
C SER A 142 37.24 11.36 -20.64
N GLU A 143 37.59 12.35 -21.47
CA GLU A 143 36.60 13.17 -22.19
C GLU A 143 35.60 12.30 -22.95
N ALA A 144 36.11 11.28 -23.64
CA ALA A 144 35.33 10.34 -24.44
C ALA A 144 34.24 9.66 -23.62
N THR A 145 34.64 8.93 -22.57
CA THR A 145 33.71 8.15 -21.76
C THR A 145 32.72 9.04 -21.01
N TRP A 146 33.14 10.22 -20.56
CA TRP A 146 32.24 11.16 -19.89
C TRP A 146 31.13 11.65 -20.83
N TRP A 147 31.48 12.04 -22.07
CA TRP A 147 30.48 12.43 -23.06
C TRP A 147 29.61 11.27 -23.52
N SER A 148 30.15 10.05 -23.63
CA SER A 148 29.37 8.85 -23.93
C SER A 148 28.35 8.54 -22.84
N LEU A 149 28.72 8.64 -21.56
CA LEU A 149 27.78 8.51 -20.44
C LEU A 149 26.68 9.56 -20.51
N LEU A 150 27.04 10.84 -20.63
CA LEU A 150 26.02 11.91 -20.68
C LEU A 150 25.08 11.71 -21.88
N SER A 151 25.61 11.36 -23.05
CA SER A 151 24.82 11.14 -24.25
C SER A 151 23.89 9.93 -24.09
N HIS A 152 24.35 8.85 -23.47
CA HIS A 152 23.51 7.69 -23.20
C HIS A 152 22.34 8.04 -22.27
N LEU A 153 22.61 8.72 -21.16
CA LEU A 153 21.58 9.16 -20.21
C LEU A 153 20.59 10.15 -20.85
N GLN A 154 21.10 11.08 -21.64
CA GLN A 154 20.29 12.09 -22.31
C GLN A 154 19.44 11.50 -23.44
N GLN A 155 19.99 10.57 -24.21
CA GLN A 155 19.24 9.83 -25.23
C GLN A 155 18.15 8.97 -24.59
N ALA A 156 18.46 8.24 -23.51
CA ALA A 156 17.46 7.46 -22.79
C ALA A 156 16.29 8.33 -22.29
N ALA A 157 16.60 9.53 -21.75
CA ALA A 157 15.57 10.48 -21.33
C ALA A 157 14.74 11.03 -22.50
N GLN A 158 15.36 11.32 -23.65
CA GLN A 158 14.65 11.79 -24.85
C GLN A 158 13.77 10.69 -25.45
N ASP A 159 14.29 9.48 -25.56
CA ASP A 159 13.56 8.32 -26.08
C ASP A 159 12.36 8.02 -25.20
N ALA A 160 12.52 8.08 -23.87
CA ALA A 160 11.42 7.91 -22.93
C ALA A 160 10.37 9.03 -23.07
N LEU A 161 10.77 10.30 -23.17
CA LEU A 161 9.83 11.40 -23.39
C LEU A 161 9.06 11.32 -24.71
N GLY A 162 9.59 10.60 -25.70
CA GLY A 162 8.94 10.35 -26.99
C GLY A 162 8.22 9.00 -27.09
N ALA A 163 8.33 8.15 -26.06
CA ALA A 163 7.75 6.83 -26.04
C ALA A 163 6.28 6.88 -25.57
N ASN A 164 5.52 5.83 -25.91
CA ASN A 164 4.22 5.58 -25.32
C ASN A 164 4.36 4.41 -24.35
N PHE A 165 4.16 4.68 -23.05
CA PHE A 165 4.25 3.68 -22.00
C PHE A 165 2.88 3.04 -21.76
N GLU A 166 2.83 1.70 -21.73
CA GLU A 166 1.66 0.97 -21.24
C GLU A 166 1.65 0.91 -19.70
N ASP A 167 2.84 0.81 -19.10
CA ASP A 167 3.06 0.89 -17.65
C ASP A 167 3.70 2.24 -17.33
N HIS A 168 2.96 3.08 -16.63
CA HIS A 168 3.41 4.43 -16.27
C HIS A 168 4.42 4.45 -15.12
N VAL A 169 4.67 3.34 -14.41
CA VAL A 169 5.64 3.33 -13.29
C VAL A 169 7.07 3.59 -13.77
N PRO A 170 7.63 2.84 -14.74
CA PRO A 170 8.95 3.13 -15.32
C PRO A 170 9.04 4.51 -15.99
N GLU A 171 7.94 4.99 -16.57
CA GLU A 171 7.87 6.31 -17.21
C GLU A 171 8.23 7.42 -16.22
N GLN A 172 7.72 7.34 -14.99
CA GLN A 172 8.02 8.33 -13.94
C GLN A 172 9.52 8.47 -13.67
N PHE A 173 10.29 7.39 -13.78
CA PHE A 173 11.74 7.43 -13.58
C PHE A 173 12.48 7.88 -14.84
N LEU A 174 12.13 7.34 -16.01
CA LEU A 174 12.88 7.54 -17.25
C LEU A 174 12.51 8.82 -18.01
N ALA A 175 11.22 9.17 -18.06
CA ALA A 175 10.69 10.36 -18.73
C ALA A 175 10.37 11.50 -17.75
N GLY A 176 10.24 11.20 -16.45
CA GLY A 176 10.08 12.19 -15.38
C GLY A 176 11.39 12.54 -14.68
N GLU A 177 11.83 11.71 -13.73
CA GLU A 177 12.91 12.05 -12.81
C GLU A 177 14.29 12.19 -13.49
N LEU A 178 14.65 11.30 -14.42
CA LEU A 178 15.94 11.32 -15.11
C LEU A 178 16.15 12.60 -15.93
N PRO A 179 15.26 13.00 -16.86
CA PRO A 179 15.39 14.26 -17.60
C PRO A 179 15.40 15.48 -16.69
N LEU A 180 14.62 15.47 -15.61
CA LEU A 180 14.62 16.55 -14.63
C LEU A 180 15.96 16.64 -13.89
N THR A 181 16.54 15.49 -13.53
CA THR A 181 17.88 15.38 -12.94
C THR A 181 18.95 15.90 -13.90
N LEU A 182 18.89 15.54 -15.18
CA LEU A 182 19.82 16.06 -16.19
C LEU A 182 19.70 17.57 -16.37
N ALA A 183 18.47 18.10 -16.39
CA ALA A 183 18.23 19.54 -16.46
C ALA A 183 18.80 20.29 -15.25
N TYR A 184 18.68 19.69 -14.05
CA TYR A 184 19.22 20.24 -12.81
C TYR A 184 20.75 20.16 -12.76
N GLN A 185 21.33 19.01 -13.14
CA GLN A 185 22.77 18.78 -13.07
C GLN A 185 23.54 19.50 -14.19
N PHE A 186 22.95 19.68 -15.37
CA PHE A 186 23.64 20.27 -16.52
C PHE A 186 22.88 21.47 -17.12
N PRO A 187 22.55 22.50 -16.33
CA PRO A 187 21.84 23.68 -16.83
C PRO A 187 22.65 24.47 -17.87
N GLU A 188 23.97 24.24 -17.93
CA GLU A 188 24.87 24.82 -18.93
C GLU A 188 24.66 24.24 -20.33
N ILE A 189 24.15 23.02 -20.44
CA ILE A 189 23.92 22.33 -21.71
C ILE A 189 22.46 22.56 -22.10
N LYS A 190 22.24 23.28 -23.19
CA LYS A 190 20.91 23.73 -23.62
C LYS A 190 19.92 22.57 -23.74
N ALA A 191 20.32 21.49 -24.40
CA ALA A 191 19.46 20.32 -24.60
C ALA A 191 19.11 19.59 -23.29
N CYS A 192 19.97 19.62 -22.26
CA CYS A 192 19.60 19.10 -20.94
C CYS A 192 18.63 20.05 -20.23
N ALA A 193 18.89 21.35 -20.24
CA ALA A 193 18.03 22.35 -19.61
C ALA A 193 16.61 22.36 -20.20
N GLU A 194 16.45 22.09 -21.50
CA GLU A 194 15.16 22.02 -22.19
C GLU A 194 14.31 20.81 -21.79
N LEU A 195 14.90 19.78 -21.15
CA LEU A 195 14.17 18.61 -20.64
C LEU A 195 13.31 18.93 -19.40
N ALA A 196 13.59 20.02 -18.69
CA ALA A 196 12.92 20.37 -17.42
C ALA A 196 11.39 20.51 -17.53
N LYS A 197 10.91 21.17 -18.58
CA LYS A 197 9.48 21.43 -18.77
C LYS A 197 8.70 20.16 -19.11
N PRO A 198 9.06 19.37 -20.14
CA PRO A 198 8.32 18.16 -20.46
C PRO A 198 8.40 17.10 -19.35
N SER A 199 9.54 16.97 -18.66
CA SER A 199 9.65 16.05 -17.52
C SER A 199 8.75 16.42 -16.33
N ALA A 200 8.64 17.71 -16.00
CA ALA A 200 7.71 18.17 -14.98
C ALA A 200 6.24 17.86 -15.32
N ALA A 201 5.88 17.87 -16.62
CA ALA A 201 4.55 17.44 -17.06
C ALA A 201 4.36 15.94 -16.82
N VAL A 202 5.31 15.09 -17.23
CA VAL A 202 5.26 13.63 -16.98
C VAL A 202 5.11 13.29 -15.50
N ILE A 203 5.83 13.99 -14.62
CA ILE A 203 5.70 13.80 -13.16
C ILE A 203 4.29 14.15 -12.68
N SER A 204 3.74 15.24 -13.20
CA SER A 204 2.41 15.68 -12.77
C SER A 204 1.32 14.75 -13.30
N ASP A 205 1.37 14.41 -14.59
CA ASP A 205 0.46 13.45 -15.22
C ASP A 205 0.54 12.07 -14.55
N GLY A 206 1.73 11.66 -14.09
CA GLY A 206 1.91 10.43 -13.35
C GLY A 206 1.23 10.43 -11.98
N ILE A 207 1.34 11.54 -11.24
CA ILE A 207 0.63 11.68 -9.95
C ILE A 207 -0.88 11.63 -10.18
N ASP A 208 -1.38 12.29 -11.22
CA ASP A 208 -2.81 12.30 -11.55
C ASP A 208 -3.33 10.92 -11.98
N ASN A 209 -2.59 10.21 -12.84
CA ASN A 209 -3.06 8.97 -13.48
C ASN A 209 -2.80 7.69 -12.67
N LEU A 210 -1.83 7.69 -11.75
CA LEU A 210 -1.47 6.50 -10.96
C LEU A 210 -2.21 6.42 -9.63
N LEU A 211 -3.05 7.41 -9.31
CA LEU A 211 -3.72 7.55 -8.03
C LEU A 211 -5.22 7.85 -8.24
N ASP A 212 -6.05 7.51 -7.27
CA ASP A 212 -7.51 7.61 -7.30
C ASP A 212 -8.10 9.04 -7.19
N GLY A 213 -7.30 10.08 -7.44
CA GLY A 213 -7.68 11.47 -7.17
C GLY A 213 -7.56 11.90 -5.71
N GLN A 214 -7.39 10.97 -4.76
CA GLN A 214 -7.22 11.22 -3.31
C GLN A 214 -5.95 10.56 -2.75
N GLY A 215 -5.00 10.28 -3.65
CA GLY A 215 -3.65 9.87 -3.31
C GLY A 215 -3.45 8.37 -3.11
N MET A 216 -4.47 7.53 -3.27
CA MET A 216 -4.33 6.07 -3.13
C MET A 216 -3.98 5.45 -4.48
N PRO A 217 -2.93 4.61 -4.58
CA PRO A 217 -2.66 3.83 -5.79
C PRO A 217 -3.61 2.64 -5.90
N SER A 218 -3.83 2.16 -7.11
CA SER A 218 -4.50 0.87 -7.32
C SER A 218 -3.70 -0.26 -6.70
N VAL A 219 -4.36 -1.37 -6.34
CA VAL A 219 -3.69 -2.58 -5.81
C VAL A 219 -2.56 -3.06 -6.74
N ALA A 220 -2.75 -3.00 -8.06
CA ALA A 220 -1.72 -3.36 -9.04
C ALA A 220 -0.42 -2.52 -8.90
N ASN A 221 -0.55 -1.25 -8.49
CA ASN A 221 0.57 -0.34 -8.29
C ASN A 221 1.02 -0.22 -6.83
N LEU A 222 0.29 -0.81 -5.88
CA LEU A 222 0.61 -0.79 -4.46
C LEU A 222 2.04 -1.27 -4.16
N PRO A 223 2.57 -2.36 -4.78
CA PRO A 223 3.98 -2.77 -4.59
C PRO A 223 5.00 -1.71 -5.03
N ASN A 224 4.65 -0.82 -5.96
CA ASN A 224 5.53 0.22 -6.49
C ASN A 224 5.38 1.55 -5.72
N PHE A 225 4.40 1.67 -4.82
CA PHE A 225 3.98 2.95 -4.27
C PHE A 225 5.09 3.70 -3.53
N ARG A 226 5.90 3.01 -2.70
CA ARG A 226 7.07 3.63 -2.05
C ARG A 226 8.09 4.15 -3.06
N GLY A 227 8.33 3.39 -4.13
CA GLY A 227 9.24 3.77 -5.21
C GLY A 227 8.77 5.02 -5.95
N LEU A 228 7.47 5.06 -6.30
CA LEU A 228 6.81 6.22 -6.90
C LEU A 228 6.87 7.44 -5.97
N LEU A 229 6.51 7.27 -4.69
CA LEU A 229 6.60 8.34 -3.70
C LEU A 229 8.02 8.91 -3.60
N ALA A 230 9.03 8.06 -3.63
CA ALA A 230 10.42 8.49 -3.62
C ALA A 230 10.82 9.24 -4.90
N CYS A 231 10.39 8.76 -6.06
CA CYS A 231 10.57 9.42 -7.36
C CYS A 231 9.94 10.82 -7.38
N TRP A 232 8.67 10.92 -6.99
CA TRP A 232 7.94 12.18 -6.93
C TRP A 232 8.56 13.13 -5.92
N THR A 233 8.90 12.65 -4.72
CA THR A 233 9.53 13.49 -3.69
C THR A 233 10.83 14.11 -4.19
N ARG A 234 11.73 13.32 -4.81
CA ARG A 234 12.98 13.86 -5.38
C ARG A 234 12.69 14.82 -6.54
N SER A 235 11.75 14.48 -7.40
CA SER A 235 11.36 15.31 -8.55
C SER A 235 10.79 16.66 -8.12
N LEU A 236 9.89 16.70 -7.14
CA LEU A 236 9.32 17.94 -6.61
C LEU A 236 10.40 18.82 -5.95
N VAL A 237 11.36 18.22 -5.25
CA VAL A 237 12.51 18.95 -4.69
C VAL A 237 13.35 19.57 -5.80
N LEU A 238 13.69 18.82 -6.85
CA LEU A 238 14.47 19.34 -7.98
C LEU A 238 13.71 20.40 -8.78
N ALA A 239 12.41 20.21 -8.98
CA ALA A 239 11.55 21.14 -9.71
C ALA A 239 11.50 22.52 -9.02
N LYS A 240 11.52 22.58 -7.69
CA LYS A 240 11.61 23.85 -6.93
C LYS A 240 12.87 24.66 -7.27
N GLU A 241 13.96 24.00 -7.65
CA GLU A 241 15.23 24.65 -8.02
C GLU A 241 15.31 25.04 -9.51
N ILE A 242 14.41 24.55 -10.36
CA ILE A 242 14.41 24.78 -11.80
C ILE A 242 13.19 25.62 -12.20
N LYS A 243 13.41 26.86 -12.61
CA LYS A 243 12.34 27.81 -12.97
C LYS A 243 11.35 27.27 -14.01
N GLU A 244 11.83 26.51 -14.99
CA GLU A 244 11.04 25.95 -16.08
C GLU A 244 10.28 24.66 -15.71
N ALA A 245 10.66 23.98 -14.62
CA ALA A 245 10.04 22.74 -14.15
C ALA A 245 8.89 23.06 -13.18
N LYS A 246 7.67 23.22 -13.74
CA LYS A 246 6.49 23.54 -12.94
C LYS A 246 5.59 22.31 -12.81
N ILE A 247 5.50 21.76 -11.60
CA ILE A 247 4.45 20.82 -11.21
C ILE A 247 3.14 21.63 -11.12
N HIS A 248 2.06 21.14 -11.73
CA HIS A 248 0.78 21.84 -11.62
C HIS A 248 0.14 21.63 -10.24
N LYS A 249 -0.83 22.49 -9.91
CA LYS A 249 -1.37 22.57 -8.55
C LYS A 249 -2.11 21.31 -8.13
N ASP A 250 -2.88 20.73 -9.04
CA ASP A 250 -3.71 19.56 -8.74
C ASP A 250 -2.82 18.35 -8.43
N ALA A 251 -1.80 18.06 -9.24
CA ALA A 251 -0.79 17.04 -8.93
C ALA A 251 -0.04 17.33 -7.62
N ALA A 252 0.28 18.59 -7.31
CA ALA A 252 0.92 18.93 -6.04
C ALA A 252 0.02 18.66 -4.82
N LEU A 253 -1.29 18.87 -4.95
CA LEU A 253 -2.29 18.56 -3.93
C LEU A 253 -2.50 17.04 -3.82
N GLN A 254 -2.59 16.33 -4.95
CA GLN A 254 -2.73 14.88 -4.95
C GLN A 254 -1.47 14.19 -4.42
N PHE A 255 -0.29 14.80 -4.60
CA PHE A 255 0.94 14.37 -3.93
C PHE A 255 0.84 14.49 -2.41
N SER A 256 0.28 15.57 -1.85
CA SER A 256 0.12 15.65 -0.38
C SER A 256 -0.83 14.57 0.13
N TRP A 257 -1.93 14.30 -0.58
CA TRP A 257 -2.78 13.16 -0.25
C TRP A 257 -2.06 11.83 -0.36
N ALA A 258 -1.21 11.64 -1.37
CA ALA A 258 -0.37 10.44 -1.49
C ALA A 258 0.59 10.27 -0.31
N VAL A 259 1.12 11.36 0.25
CA VAL A 259 1.92 11.31 1.48
C VAL A 259 1.08 10.80 2.66
N ARG A 260 -0.14 11.30 2.83
CA ARG A 260 -1.09 10.80 3.85
C ARG A 260 -1.39 9.31 3.67
N GLN A 261 -1.72 8.87 2.45
CA GLN A 261 -1.99 7.46 2.17
C GLN A 261 -0.75 6.57 2.41
N ALA A 262 0.44 7.07 2.06
CA ALA A 262 1.69 6.39 2.36
C ALA A 262 1.94 6.25 3.86
N ILE A 263 1.49 7.19 4.69
CA ILE A 263 1.53 7.07 6.16
C ILE A 263 0.46 6.07 6.64
N ARG A 264 -0.76 6.13 6.09
CA ARG A 264 -1.87 5.21 6.39
C ARG A 264 -1.51 3.74 6.15
N LEU A 265 -0.81 3.46 5.06
CA LEU A 265 -0.33 2.13 4.69
C LEU A 265 0.97 1.71 5.41
N THR A 266 1.43 2.47 6.41
CA THR A 266 2.65 2.14 7.15
C THR A 266 2.36 1.25 8.35
N GLN A 267 3.08 0.14 8.42
CA GLN A 267 3.08 -0.77 9.56
C GLN A 267 3.92 -0.23 10.73
N ALA A 268 3.87 -0.90 11.89
CA ALA A 268 4.55 -0.43 13.10
C ALA A 268 6.08 -0.44 13.00
N ASP A 269 6.64 -1.36 12.20
CA ASP A 269 8.06 -1.42 11.87
C ASP A 269 8.47 -0.45 10.74
N GLY A 270 7.47 0.19 10.12
CA GLY A 270 7.60 1.14 9.02
C GLY A 270 7.50 0.53 7.63
N SER A 271 7.37 -0.79 7.52
CA SER A 271 7.10 -1.44 6.24
C SER A 271 5.73 -1.04 5.70
N GLN A 272 5.47 -1.27 4.42
CA GLN A 272 4.15 -1.04 3.82
C GLN A 272 3.23 -2.25 4.04
N MET A 273 1.95 -2.00 4.32
CA MET A 273 0.91 -3.04 4.35
C MET A 273 0.77 -3.72 2.99
N LEU A 274 0.37 -5.00 3.00
CA LEU A 274 0.10 -5.82 1.81
C LEU A 274 1.30 -5.93 0.85
N SER A 275 2.50 -5.64 1.33
CA SER A 275 3.72 -5.61 0.53
C SER A 275 4.90 -6.18 1.31
N ASP A 276 5.70 -6.99 0.63
CA ASP A 276 6.85 -7.68 1.21
C ASP A 276 8.17 -7.22 0.57
N GLY A 277 9.27 -7.56 1.23
CA GLY A 277 10.61 -7.38 0.68
C GLY A 277 11.15 -5.95 0.77
N ILE A 278 12.14 -5.63 -0.08
CA ILE A 278 12.89 -4.37 0.02
C ILE A 278 12.09 -3.16 -0.45
N ALA A 279 11.12 -3.35 -1.34
CA ALA A 279 10.26 -2.29 -1.84
C ALA A 279 9.34 -1.71 -0.75
N SER A 280 8.95 -2.53 0.24
CA SER A 280 8.10 -2.10 1.34
C SER A 280 8.87 -1.40 2.47
N ARG A 281 10.21 -1.47 2.47
CA ARG A 281 11.06 -1.06 3.59
C ARG A 281 10.89 0.42 3.97
N TYR A 282 10.91 0.67 5.29
CA TYR A 282 10.90 2.01 5.83
C TYR A 282 12.15 2.84 5.48
N SER A 283 11.94 4.07 5.00
CA SER A 283 12.97 5.12 4.97
C SER A 283 12.49 6.37 5.71
N LYS A 284 13.10 6.64 6.86
CA LYS A 284 12.81 7.85 7.66
C LYS A 284 12.97 9.13 6.84
N HIS A 285 14.00 9.18 5.99
CA HIS A 285 14.36 10.37 5.24
C HIS A 285 13.45 10.61 4.03
N LEU A 286 12.89 9.55 3.44
CA LEU A 286 11.81 9.67 2.47
C LEU A 286 10.62 10.42 3.08
N PHE A 287 10.05 9.87 4.15
CA PHE A 287 8.87 10.45 4.78
C PHE A 287 9.10 11.88 5.28
N GLN A 288 10.24 12.14 5.92
CA GLN A 288 10.54 13.50 6.37
C GLN A 288 10.56 14.47 5.20
N THR A 289 11.24 14.12 4.10
CA THR A 289 11.32 15.00 2.94
C THR A 289 9.96 15.13 2.25
N ALA A 290 9.19 14.06 2.13
CA ALA A 290 7.87 14.07 1.51
C ALA A 290 6.90 14.98 2.29
N LEU A 291 6.90 14.89 3.63
CA LEU A 291 6.16 15.80 4.51
C LEU A 291 6.60 17.26 4.36
N ASP A 292 7.93 17.51 4.33
CA ASP A 292 8.48 18.87 4.16
C ASP A 292 8.12 19.46 2.77
N VAL A 293 7.95 18.60 1.76
CA VAL A 293 7.54 18.98 0.40
C VAL A 293 6.04 19.26 0.32
N ALA A 294 5.21 18.40 0.93
CA ALA A 294 3.76 18.50 0.96
C ALA A 294 3.27 19.69 1.80
N GLN A 295 3.95 19.97 2.92
CA GLN A 295 3.63 21.08 3.84
C GLN A 295 2.22 21.04 4.42
N ASP A 296 1.67 19.84 4.62
CA ASP A 296 0.40 19.64 5.30
C ASP A 296 0.64 19.51 6.82
N GLU A 297 0.07 20.43 7.61
CA GLU A 297 0.28 20.48 9.06
C GLU A 297 -0.36 19.30 9.80
N GLU A 298 -1.48 18.79 9.28
CA GLU A 298 -2.17 17.63 9.84
C GLU A 298 -1.37 16.35 9.56
N ASP A 299 -0.83 16.19 8.35
CA ASP A 299 0.03 15.05 8.01
C ASP A 299 1.30 14.99 8.86
N LEU A 300 1.86 16.15 9.21
CA LEU A 300 2.98 16.24 10.15
C LEU A 300 2.61 15.69 11.53
N GLN A 301 1.40 15.98 12.01
CA GLN A 301 0.89 15.49 13.29
C GLN A 301 0.59 13.98 13.22
N ILE A 302 -0.13 13.54 12.19
CA ILE A 302 -0.41 12.13 11.91
C ILE A 302 0.90 11.31 11.90
N ALA A 303 1.95 11.84 11.26
CA ALA A 303 3.24 11.19 11.17
C ALA A 303 3.89 10.94 12.54
N GLU A 304 3.66 11.78 13.56
CA GLU A 304 4.19 11.58 14.93
C GLU A 304 3.64 10.32 15.61
N PHE A 305 2.41 9.93 15.27
CA PHE A 305 1.74 8.76 15.81
C PHE A 305 1.98 7.49 14.98
N ALA A 306 1.92 7.64 13.65
CA ALA A 306 1.92 6.52 12.71
C ALA A 306 3.33 6.02 12.35
N LEU A 307 4.33 6.89 12.27
CA LEU A 307 5.65 6.48 11.76
C LEU A 307 6.60 5.94 12.86
N PRO A 308 7.52 5.02 12.51
CA PRO A 308 8.56 4.55 13.42
C PRO A 308 9.51 5.65 13.89
N GLY A 309 10.11 5.43 15.07
CA GLY A 309 11.14 6.32 15.61
C GLY A 309 10.64 7.69 16.09
N LYS A 310 9.36 8.02 15.85
CA LYS A 310 8.65 9.13 16.49
C LYS A 310 7.94 8.60 17.73
N SER A 311 8.08 9.32 18.85
CA SER A 311 7.44 8.97 20.12
C SER A 311 6.92 10.24 20.77
N THR A 312 5.63 10.47 20.64
CA THR A 312 4.92 11.39 21.51
C THR A 312 4.45 10.66 22.77
N LYS A 313 4.30 11.39 23.87
CA LYS A 313 3.69 10.90 25.11
C LYS A 313 2.18 11.16 25.14
N GLU A 314 1.69 11.93 24.18
CA GLU A 314 0.29 12.30 24.05
C GLU A 314 -0.51 11.14 23.45
N ASP A 315 -1.80 11.11 23.76
CA ASP A 315 -2.72 10.15 23.18
C ASP A 315 -3.21 10.68 21.82
N VAL A 316 -3.46 9.79 20.85
CA VAL A 316 -4.01 10.19 19.55
C VAL A 316 -5.39 10.82 19.75
N SER A 317 -6.16 10.31 20.72
CA SER A 317 -7.50 10.79 21.05
C SER A 317 -7.54 12.24 21.55
N ASP A 318 -6.41 12.80 21.98
CA ASP A 318 -6.31 14.21 22.37
C ASP A 318 -6.30 15.17 21.15
N TRP A 319 -6.20 14.63 19.94
CA TRP A 319 -6.03 15.38 18.69
C TRP A 319 -7.22 15.19 17.75
N SER A 320 -7.70 16.30 17.17
CA SER A 320 -8.73 16.30 16.12
C SER A 320 -8.09 16.08 14.75
N LEU A 321 -7.68 14.84 14.48
CA LEU A 321 -7.11 14.43 13.19
C LEU A 321 -8.21 13.90 12.26
N GLY A 322 -8.02 14.05 10.94
CA GLY A 322 -8.87 13.47 9.92
C GLY A 322 -8.93 11.94 9.97
N GLU A 323 -9.84 11.36 9.19
CA GLU A 323 -10.18 9.94 9.25
C GLU A 323 -8.96 9.02 9.07
N SER A 324 -8.77 8.10 10.04
CA SER A 324 -7.74 7.05 10.03
C SER A 324 -8.08 5.86 9.14
N SER A 325 -9.32 5.78 8.66
CA SER A 325 -9.80 4.79 7.70
C SER A 325 -9.94 5.37 6.31
N TYR A 326 -9.92 4.50 5.29
CA TYR A 326 -10.06 4.89 3.90
C TYR A 326 -10.49 3.71 3.05
N GLU A 327 -11.34 3.96 2.05
CA GLU A 327 -11.82 3.00 1.07
C GLU A 327 -11.78 3.68 -0.29
N SER A 328 -11.43 2.92 -1.33
CA SER A 328 -11.44 3.40 -2.69
C SER A 328 -11.88 2.28 -3.64
N GLU A 329 -13.12 2.39 -4.13
CA GLU A 329 -13.67 1.53 -5.18
C GLU A 329 -12.76 1.47 -6.41
N TRP A 330 -12.15 2.61 -6.80
CA TRP A 330 -11.21 2.65 -7.92
C TRP A 330 -9.91 1.87 -7.64
N SER A 331 -9.43 1.93 -6.40
CA SER A 331 -8.20 1.24 -6.02
C SER A 331 -8.43 -0.25 -5.72
N GLU A 332 -9.68 -0.63 -5.45
CA GLU A 332 -10.11 -1.92 -4.93
C GLU A 332 -9.42 -2.27 -3.59
N LEU A 333 -9.26 -1.26 -2.74
CA LEU A 333 -8.52 -1.31 -1.50
C LEU A 333 -9.25 -0.57 -0.37
N ALA A 334 -9.36 -1.21 0.78
CA ALA A 334 -9.84 -0.60 2.00
C ALA A 334 -8.82 -0.75 3.15
N VAL A 335 -8.78 0.25 4.02
CA VAL A 335 -7.97 0.26 5.25
C VAL A 335 -8.86 0.74 6.39
N LEU A 336 -9.22 -0.18 7.27
CA LEU A 336 -9.99 0.11 8.50
C LEU A 336 -9.00 0.27 9.65
N ARG A 337 -9.09 1.36 10.39
CA ARG A 337 -8.18 1.70 11.49
C ARG A 337 -8.91 2.41 12.61
N THR A 338 -8.69 1.89 13.81
CA THR A 338 -9.25 2.49 15.03
C THR A 338 -8.71 3.90 15.33
N ASP A 339 -7.45 4.18 14.96
CA ASP A 339 -6.83 5.51 15.05
C ASP A 339 -5.51 5.58 14.23
N TRP A 340 -4.78 6.70 14.33
CA TRP A 340 -3.48 6.91 13.65
C TRP A 340 -2.26 6.29 14.35
N SER A 341 -2.40 5.78 15.57
CA SER A 341 -1.33 5.10 16.31
C SER A 341 -0.81 3.91 15.52
N LYS A 342 0.51 3.78 15.44
CA LYS A 342 1.15 2.58 14.85
C LYS A 342 0.81 1.25 15.54
N ARG A 343 0.27 1.32 16.77
CA ARG A 343 -0.16 0.14 17.55
C ARG A 343 -1.65 -0.16 17.45
N CYS A 344 -2.42 0.71 16.79
CA CYS A 344 -3.86 0.56 16.69
C CYS A 344 -4.25 -0.80 16.06
N PRO A 345 -5.35 -1.41 16.51
CA PRO A 345 -6.06 -2.39 15.71
C PRO A 345 -6.38 -1.83 14.32
N ARG A 346 -6.07 -2.62 13.29
CA ARG A 346 -6.29 -2.24 11.89
C ARG A 346 -6.34 -3.45 10.98
N ILE A 347 -7.04 -3.31 9.86
CA ILE A 347 -7.05 -4.30 8.78
C ILE A 347 -6.96 -3.59 7.42
N ALA A 348 -6.04 -4.03 6.57
CA ALA A 348 -6.00 -3.69 5.15
C ALA A 348 -6.67 -4.83 4.35
N ILE A 349 -7.46 -4.46 3.34
CA ILE A 349 -8.32 -5.35 2.58
C ILE A 349 -8.14 -5.02 1.10
N ASP A 350 -7.46 -5.91 0.39
CA ASP A 350 -7.34 -5.91 -1.07
C ASP A 350 -8.43 -6.85 -1.62
N TYR A 351 -9.31 -6.27 -2.44
CA TYR A 351 -10.41 -6.99 -3.07
C TYR A 351 -10.36 -6.94 -4.60
N SER A 352 -9.20 -6.60 -5.18
CA SER A 352 -9.02 -6.44 -6.63
C SER A 352 -8.86 -7.76 -7.40
N GLY A 353 -8.89 -8.90 -6.70
CA GLY A 353 -8.63 -10.21 -7.29
C GLY A 353 -9.79 -11.19 -7.07
N ASP A 354 -9.62 -12.43 -7.55
CA ASP A 354 -10.62 -13.50 -7.39
C ASP A 354 -10.94 -13.80 -5.90
N ASP A 355 -9.96 -13.57 -5.02
CA ASP A 355 -10.06 -13.76 -3.59
C ASP A 355 -9.66 -12.47 -2.86
N VAL A 356 -10.32 -12.18 -1.74
CA VAL A 356 -9.95 -11.05 -0.87
C VAL A 356 -8.66 -11.38 -0.13
N ARG A 357 -7.67 -10.50 -0.20
CA ARG A 357 -6.44 -10.55 0.60
C ARG A 357 -6.55 -9.59 1.77
N VAL A 358 -6.13 -10.03 2.96
CA VAL A 358 -6.15 -9.19 4.16
C VAL A 358 -4.80 -9.12 4.84
N GLU A 359 -4.60 -8.06 5.63
CA GLU A 359 -3.54 -7.93 6.64
C GLU A 359 -4.13 -7.30 7.91
N LEU A 360 -4.29 -8.10 8.97
CA LEU A 360 -4.79 -7.69 10.28
C LEU A 360 -3.63 -7.52 11.26
N ALA A 361 -3.57 -6.36 11.91
CA ALA A 361 -2.59 -6.08 12.95
C ALA A 361 -3.25 -5.59 14.25
N SER A 362 -2.61 -5.91 15.38
CA SER A 362 -2.93 -5.36 16.70
C SER A 362 -1.66 -5.22 17.53
N GLU A 363 -1.58 -4.16 18.35
CA GLU A 363 -0.41 -3.81 19.18
C GLU A 363 0.89 -3.60 18.38
N GLY A 364 0.76 -3.37 17.08
CA GLY A 364 1.87 -3.23 16.13
C GLY A 364 2.39 -4.54 15.55
N GLU A 365 1.73 -5.68 15.78
CA GLU A 365 2.13 -6.99 15.28
C GLU A 365 1.06 -7.52 14.30
N ILE A 366 1.50 -8.12 13.19
CA ILE A 366 0.59 -8.73 12.21
C ILE A 366 0.12 -10.09 12.73
N LEU A 367 -1.20 -10.26 12.87
CA LEU A 367 -1.84 -11.49 13.37
C LEU A 367 -2.39 -12.36 12.23
N ALA A 368 -2.87 -11.74 11.16
CA ALA A 368 -3.33 -12.43 9.96
C ALA A 368 -2.81 -11.69 8.72
N ALA A 369 -2.33 -12.43 7.73
CA ALA A 369 -1.91 -11.90 6.43
C ALA A 369 -2.07 -13.00 5.37
N GLY A 370 -2.84 -12.73 4.31
CA GLY A 370 -3.04 -13.69 3.21
C GLY A 370 -4.47 -13.69 2.67
N LEU A 371 -4.80 -14.74 1.91
CA LEU A 371 -6.11 -14.89 1.26
C LEU A 371 -7.18 -15.30 2.25
N TRP A 372 -8.27 -14.54 2.29
CA TRP A 372 -9.51 -14.88 2.98
C TRP A 372 -10.42 -15.64 2.02
N LYS A 373 -10.16 -16.94 1.87
CA LYS A 373 -10.78 -17.80 0.88
C LYS A 373 -11.57 -18.95 1.52
N PRO A 374 -12.90 -18.84 1.63
CA PRO A 374 -13.72 -19.97 2.05
C PRO A 374 -13.90 -20.98 0.92
N ARG A 375 -14.03 -22.25 1.27
CA ARG A 375 -14.59 -23.29 0.39
C ARG A 375 -16.06 -23.48 0.76
N ILE A 376 -16.92 -23.39 -0.23
CA ILE A 376 -18.37 -23.44 -0.05
C ILE A 376 -18.89 -24.57 -0.93
N SER A 377 -19.75 -25.43 -0.39
CA SER A 377 -20.43 -26.46 -1.18
C SER A 377 -21.92 -26.58 -0.85
N LEU A 378 -22.72 -26.91 -1.85
CA LEU A 378 -24.14 -27.23 -1.77
C LEU A 378 -24.35 -28.67 -2.21
N ASP A 379 -24.87 -29.52 -1.33
CA ASP A 379 -25.10 -30.95 -1.56
C ASP A 379 -23.84 -31.69 -2.09
N GLY A 380 -22.67 -31.25 -1.62
CA GLY A 380 -21.36 -31.79 -2.00
C GLY A 380 -20.78 -31.24 -3.31
N GLN A 381 -21.47 -30.33 -3.99
CA GLN A 381 -20.96 -29.61 -5.16
C GLN A 381 -20.39 -28.25 -4.74
N GLU A 382 -19.14 -27.97 -5.11
CA GLU A 382 -18.47 -26.71 -4.80
C GLU A 382 -19.13 -25.51 -5.51
N LEU A 383 -19.28 -24.41 -4.78
CA LEU A 383 -19.77 -23.13 -5.27
C LEU A 383 -18.58 -22.19 -5.52
N ALA A 384 -18.12 -22.10 -6.77
CA ALA A 384 -16.99 -21.26 -7.16
C ALA A 384 -17.40 -19.80 -7.41
N CYS A 385 -16.55 -18.84 -7.06
CA CYS A 385 -16.69 -17.44 -7.48
C CYS A 385 -16.70 -17.33 -9.02
N LYS A 386 -17.55 -16.44 -9.55
CA LYS A 386 -17.74 -16.25 -10.99
C LYS A 386 -17.43 -14.84 -11.51
N ASP A 387 -17.48 -13.87 -10.61
CA ASP A 387 -17.28 -12.44 -10.91
C ASP A 387 -16.18 -11.87 -9.99
N GLU A 388 -15.82 -10.61 -10.23
CA GLU A 388 -14.97 -9.81 -9.34
C GLU A 388 -15.74 -9.42 -8.08
N TRP A 389 -15.01 -9.19 -6.99
CA TRP A 389 -15.60 -8.67 -5.76
C TRP A 389 -16.01 -7.21 -5.93
N GLN A 390 -17.20 -6.85 -5.47
CA GLN A 390 -17.71 -5.48 -5.54
C GLN A 390 -17.92 -4.92 -4.14
N GLN A 391 -17.54 -3.66 -3.93
CA GLN A 391 -17.94 -2.92 -2.74
C GLN A 391 -19.43 -2.57 -2.84
N VAL A 392 -20.23 -3.06 -1.89
CA VAL A 392 -21.68 -2.80 -1.84
C VAL A 392 -22.08 -1.96 -0.63
N GLY A 393 -21.19 -1.80 0.35
CA GLY A 393 -21.35 -0.82 1.43
C GLY A 393 -20.02 -0.35 2.01
N TRP A 394 -19.94 0.94 2.30
CA TRP A 394 -18.85 1.57 3.07
C TRP A 394 -19.43 2.62 4.02
N LEU A 395 -19.03 2.58 5.28
CA LEU A 395 -19.37 3.60 6.28
C LEU A 395 -18.20 3.75 7.26
N THR A 396 -17.88 4.98 7.64
CA THR A 396 -16.89 5.31 8.66
C THR A 396 -17.43 6.42 9.53
N ASP A 397 -17.43 6.22 10.85
CA ASP A 397 -17.84 7.22 11.83
C ASP A 397 -17.05 7.05 13.14
N ASP A 398 -17.53 7.64 14.23
CA ASP A 398 -16.89 7.56 15.55
C ASP A 398 -17.03 6.17 16.19
N ASP A 399 -18.06 5.40 15.84
CA ASP A 399 -18.33 4.07 16.39
C ASP A 399 -17.47 3.00 15.72
N GLY A 400 -17.31 3.08 14.40
CA GLY A 400 -16.61 2.04 13.65
C GLY A 400 -16.39 2.31 12.17
N ASP A 401 -15.65 1.39 11.56
CA ASP A 401 -15.52 1.30 10.11
C ASP A 401 -16.24 0.05 9.62
N TYR A 402 -17.08 0.20 8.59
CA TYR A 402 -17.86 -0.85 7.95
C TYR A 402 -17.49 -0.95 6.48
N LEU A 403 -17.21 -2.18 6.03
CA LEU A 403 -17.07 -2.54 4.62
C LEU A 403 -17.92 -3.78 4.33
N GLU A 404 -18.71 -3.74 3.27
CA GLU A 404 -19.42 -4.88 2.72
C GLU A 404 -19.00 -5.12 1.28
N LEU A 405 -18.56 -6.35 1.01
CA LEU A 405 -18.18 -6.84 -0.30
C LEU A 405 -19.16 -7.93 -0.75
N GLU A 406 -19.46 -8.01 -2.05
CA GLU A 406 -20.31 -9.05 -2.63
C GLU A 406 -19.61 -9.69 -3.85
N VAL A 407 -19.82 -10.99 -4.02
CA VAL A 407 -19.43 -11.73 -5.23
C VAL A 407 -20.48 -12.77 -5.61
N THR A 408 -20.68 -12.97 -6.91
CA THR A 408 -21.53 -14.04 -7.43
C THR A 408 -20.81 -15.38 -7.37
N LEU A 409 -21.51 -16.38 -6.84
CA LEU A 409 -21.11 -17.78 -6.87
C LEU A 409 -21.78 -18.53 -8.03
N SER A 410 -21.24 -19.68 -8.41
CA SER A 410 -21.83 -20.57 -9.41
C SER A 410 -23.29 -20.90 -9.09
N GLY A 411 -24.16 -20.90 -10.10
CA GLY A 411 -25.61 -21.05 -9.91
C GLY A 411 -26.34 -19.72 -9.63
N GLY A 412 -25.64 -18.58 -9.67
CA GLY A 412 -26.23 -17.27 -9.38
C GLY A 412 -26.53 -17.06 -7.89
N HIS A 413 -25.90 -17.86 -7.03
CA HIS A 413 -25.89 -17.66 -5.59
C HIS A 413 -24.93 -16.50 -5.25
N ARG A 414 -24.96 -16.00 -4.02
CA ARG A 414 -24.11 -14.87 -3.62
C ARG A 414 -23.32 -15.19 -2.36
N LEU A 415 -22.13 -14.61 -2.28
CA LEU A 415 -21.34 -14.52 -1.07
C LEU A 415 -21.18 -13.04 -0.74
N GLN A 416 -21.69 -12.64 0.42
CA GLN A 416 -21.44 -11.32 0.99
C GLN A 416 -20.43 -11.45 2.12
N ARG A 417 -19.53 -10.49 2.23
CA ARG A 417 -18.52 -10.42 3.28
C ARG A 417 -18.55 -9.05 3.94
N VAL A 418 -18.81 -9.04 5.24
CA VAL A 418 -18.78 -7.85 6.07
C VAL A 418 -17.48 -7.80 6.87
N PHE A 419 -16.86 -6.63 6.92
CA PHE A 419 -15.86 -6.25 7.92
C PHE A 419 -16.41 -5.09 8.73
N PHE A 420 -16.40 -5.21 10.06
CA PHE A 420 -16.71 -4.11 10.97
C PHE A 420 -15.63 -3.98 12.05
N LEU A 421 -14.91 -2.86 12.07
CA LEU A 421 -13.89 -2.56 13.06
C LEU A 421 -14.42 -1.50 14.03
N ALA A 422 -14.73 -1.91 15.27
CA ALA A 422 -15.20 -0.99 16.30
C ALA A 422 -14.05 -0.16 16.87
N ARG A 423 -14.15 1.17 16.81
CA ARG A 423 -13.05 2.10 17.17
C ARG A 423 -12.73 2.06 18.66
N GLU A 424 -13.71 2.42 19.50
CA GLU A 424 -13.53 2.45 20.96
C GLU A 424 -13.42 1.05 21.58
N ASP A 425 -14.26 0.14 21.08
CA ASP A 425 -14.38 -1.21 21.63
C ASP A 425 -13.24 -2.12 21.19
N GLN A 426 -12.55 -1.80 20.09
CA GLN A 426 -11.38 -2.53 19.59
C GLN A 426 -11.65 -4.03 19.38
N PHE A 427 -12.72 -4.35 18.66
CA PHE A 427 -12.92 -5.67 18.08
C PHE A 427 -13.15 -5.54 16.57
N LEU A 428 -12.79 -6.59 15.83
CA LEU A 428 -13.11 -6.74 14.42
C LEU A 428 -14.12 -7.88 14.26
N LEU A 429 -15.24 -7.60 13.61
CA LEU A 429 -16.17 -8.61 13.14
C LEU A 429 -15.92 -8.85 11.65
N VAL A 430 -15.67 -10.10 11.26
CA VAL A 430 -15.66 -10.52 9.86
C VAL A 430 -16.73 -11.58 9.67
N ALA A 431 -17.66 -11.37 8.75
CA ALA A 431 -18.78 -12.28 8.56
C ALA A 431 -19.06 -12.56 7.10
N ASP A 432 -19.01 -13.84 6.72
CA ASP A 432 -19.49 -14.29 5.42
C ASP A 432 -20.98 -14.68 5.50
N ALA A 433 -21.76 -14.26 4.52
CA ALA A 433 -23.13 -14.72 4.30
C ALA A 433 -23.25 -15.38 2.92
N VAL A 434 -23.62 -16.67 2.90
CA VAL A 434 -23.90 -17.42 1.67
C VAL A 434 -25.41 -17.37 1.44
N LEU A 435 -25.81 -16.81 0.29
CA LEU A 435 -27.22 -16.62 -0.08
C LEU A 435 -27.56 -17.47 -1.29
N LEU A 436 -28.39 -18.50 -1.11
CA LEU A 436 -28.82 -19.34 -2.22
C LEU A 436 -29.98 -18.70 -2.98
N LYS A 437 -29.83 -18.69 -4.30
CA LYS A 437 -30.86 -18.29 -5.25
C LYS A 437 -31.70 -19.50 -5.63
N ASP A 438 -33.01 -19.44 -5.35
CA ASP A 438 -34.01 -20.45 -5.75
C ASP A 438 -33.64 -21.90 -5.38
N ALA A 439 -32.81 -22.09 -4.37
CA ALA A 439 -32.29 -23.38 -3.93
C ALA A 439 -32.27 -23.49 -2.39
N SER A 440 -32.23 -24.72 -1.90
CA SER A 440 -32.05 -25.08 -0.49
C SER A 440 -31.39 -26.45 -0.43
N GLY A 441 -30.52 -26.68 0.54
CA GLY A 441 -29.92 -27.99 0.72
C GLY A 441 -28.82 -27.97 1.77
N LYS A 442 -27.97 -28.99 1.73
CA LYS A 442 -26.87 -29.12 2.67
C LYS A 442 -25.71 -28.21 2.26
N LEU A 443 -25.60 -27.07 2.94
CA LEU A 443 -24.49 -26.15 2.82
C LEU A 443 -23.35 -26.55 3.76
N GLU A 444 -22.14 -26.65 3.22
CA GLU A 444 -20.90 -26.79 3.99
C GLU A 444 -19.96 -25.63 3.66
N TYR A 445 -19.43 -25.00 4.70
CA TYR A 445 -18.53 -23.86 4.64
C TYR A 445 -17.25 -24.19 5.39
N GLU A 446 -16.10 -23.94 4.79
CA GLU A 446 -14.78 -24.11 5.38
C GLU A 446 -13.92 -22.87 5.15
N LEU A 447 -13.43 -22.23 6.21
CA LEU A 447 -12.54 -21.08 6.14
C LEU A 447 -11.26 -21.36 6.92
N PRO A 448 -10.14 -21.62 6.23
CA PRO A 448 -8.81 -21.54 6.82
C PRO A 448 -8.46 -20.07 7.11
N LEU A 449 -8.11 -19.74 8.36
CA LEU A 449 -7.73 -18.37 8.71
C LEU A 449 -6.34 -18.02 8.19
N PRO A 450 -6.14 -16.91 7.45
CA PRO A 450 -4.84 -16.57 6.85
C PRO A 450 -3.87 -16.02 7.90
N LEU A 451 -3.31 -16.88 8.75
CA LEU A 451 -2.38 -16.45 9.79
C LEU A 451 -1.07 -15.92 9.20
N ALA A 452 -0.58 -14.83 9.77
CA ALA A 452 0.76 -14.36 9.47
C ALA A 452 1.82 -15.33 9.99
N GLY A 453 3.02 -15.31 9.38
CA GLY A 453 4.15 -16.09 9.86
C GLY A 453 4.45 -15.83 11.34
N GLU A 454 4.80 -16.90 12.06
CA GLU A 454 5.19 -16.89 13.49
C GLU A 454 4.08 -16.58 14.51
N VAL A 455 2.80 -16.63 14.09
CA VAL A 455 1.67 -16.50 15.01
C VAL A 455 1.45 -17.80 15.77
N GLU A 456 1.53 -17.74 17.10
CA GLU A 456 1.17 -18.82 18.01
C GLU A 456 -0.37 -18.89 18.13
N THR A 457 -0.93 -20.09 18.07
CA THR A 457 -2.35 -20.34 18.30
C THR A 457 -2.58 -21.24 19.50
N THR A 458 -3.54 -20.87 20.34
CA THR A 458 -3.95 -21.65 21.51
C THR A 458 -5.46 -21.90 21.44
N THR A 459 -5.85 -23.16 21.34
CA THR A 459 -7.24 -23.61 21.43
C THR A 459 -7.64 -23.77 22.89
N ALA A 460 -8.82 -23.31 23.28
CA ALA A 460 -9.36 -23.61 24.59
C ALA A 460 -9.78 -25.08 24.72
N ASP A 461 -9.76 -25.62 25.94
CA ASP A 461 -10.07 -27.03 26.19
C ASP A 461 -11.57 -27.33 26.10
N GLU A 462 -12.41 -26.43 26.63
CA GLU A 462 -13.86 -26.66 26.76
C GLU A 462 -14.70 -25.85 25.76
N THR A 463 -14.18 -24.72 25.28
CA THR A 463 -14.93 -23.71 24.52
C THR A 463 -14.33 -23.44 23.13
N CYS A 464 -15.15 -23.01 22.16
CA CYS A 464 -14.76 -23.05 20.73
C CYS A 464 -13.82 -21.93 20.26
N GLU A 465 -13.36 -21.02 21.12
CA GLU A 465 -12.45 -19.93 20.74
C GLU A 465 -11.00 -20.39 20.50
N ILE A 466 -10.28 -19.53 19.79
CA ILE A 466 -8.84 -19.65 19.57
C ILE A 466 -8.16 -18.31 19.87
N ASP A 467 -7.14 -18.33 20.71
CA ASP A 467 -6.29 -17.17 20.97
C ASP A 467 -5.12 -17.17 19.97
N LEU A 468 -4.88 -16.01 19.35
CA LEU A 468 -3.75 -15.70 18.46
C LEU A 468 -2.73 -14.84 19.22
N LYS A 469 -1.44 -15.09 19.01
CA LYS A 469 -0.38 -14.30 19.65
C LYS A 469 0.88 -14.23 18.80
N LYS A 470 1.42 -13.02 18.66
CA LYS A 470 2.75 -12.75 18.07
C LYS A 470 3.39 -11.59 18.80
N GLY A 471 4.55 -11.81 19.43
CA GLY A 471 5.22 -10.78 20.22
C GLY A 471 4.29 -10.11 21.25
N LYS A 472 3.97 -8.83 21.02
CA LYS A 472 3.03 -8.05 21.84
C LYS A 472 1.58 -8.12 21.37
N GLY A 473 1.34 -8.53 20.14
CA GLY A 473 0.04 -8.69 19.51
C GLY A 473 -0.69 -9.90 20.05
N TRP A 474 -1.98 -9.72 20.21
CA TRP A 474 -2.88 -10.73 20.73
C TRP A 474 -4.27 -10.51 20.16
N SER A 475 -4.98 -11.60 19.92
CA SER A 475 -6.42 -11.56 19.68
C SER A 475 -7.09 -12.84 20.19
N ARG A 476 -8.33 -12.73 20.65
CA ARG A 476 -9.22 -13.89 20.82
C ARG A 476 -10.23 -13.93 19.70
N VAL A 477 -10.32 -15.07 19.02
CA VAL A 477 -11.24 -15.28 17.91
C VAL A 477 -12.43 -16.13 18.37
N LEU A 478 -13.62 -15.54 18.31
CA LEU A 478 -14.90 -16.18 18.69
C LEU A 478 -15.71 -16.55 17.44
N PRO A 479 -16.05 -17.83 17.24
CA PRO A 479 -16.93 -18.26 16.15
C PRO A 479 -18.40 -18.14 16.55
N LEU A 480 -19.04 -16.99 16.30
CA LEU A 480 -20.35 -16.69 16.90
C LEU A 480 -21.48 -17.62 16.43
N ALA A 481 -21.34 -18.25 15.24
CA ALA A 481 -22.28 -19.25 14.74
C ALA A 481 -22.21 -20.61 15.46
N LEU A 482 -21.09 -20.90 16.13
CA LEU A 482 -20.91 -22.12 16.93
C LEU A 482 -21.38 -21.89 18.38
N PRO A 483 -21.86 -22.95 19.04
CA PRO A 483 -22.08 -22.89 20.48
C PRO A 483 -20.77 -22.61 21.23
N GLU A 484 -20.89 -22.01 22.42
CA GLU A 484 -19.73 -21.71 23.26
C GLU A 484 -18.93 -22.98 23.59
N TRP A 485 -19.62 -24.07 23.96
CA TRP A 485 -19.03 -25.34 24.39
C TRP A 485 -18.75 -26.29 23.22
N ARG A 486 -17.53 -26.83 23.15
CA ARG A 486 -17.05 -27.73 22.08
C ARG A 486 -17.79 -29.06 21.98
N ILE A 487 -18.42 -29.49 23.06
CA ILE A 487 -19.14 -30.78 23.10
C ILE A 487 -20.31 -30.83 22.10
N ASP A 488 -20.86 -29.68 21.72
CA ASP A 488 -21.88 -29.58 20.69
C ASP A 488 -21.25 -29.24 19.32
N THR A 489 -21.02 -30.29 18.52
CA THR A 489 -20.48 -30.17 17.16
C THR A 489 -21.57 -30.17 16.08
N SER A 490 -22.85 -30.02 16.46
CA SER A 490 -23.98 -30.20 15.53
C SER A 490 -23.96 -29.23 14.35
N ARG A 491 -23.26 -28.10 14.47
CA ARG A 491 -23.19 -27.03 13.47
C ARG A 491 -21.84 -26.85 12.80
N GLY A 492 -20.85 -27.66 13.21
CA GLY A 492 -19.46 -27.50 12.77
C GLY A 492 -18.49 -27.37 13.94
N ARG A 493 -17.30 -26.84 13.65
CA ARG A 493 -16.19 -26.73 14.60
C ARG A 493 -15.24 -25.59 14.21
N PHE A 494 -14.48 -25.09 15.18
CA PHE A 494 -13.38 -24.17 14.94
C PHE A 494 -12.14 -24.73 15.62
N GLU A 495 -11.29 -25.38 14.82
CA GLU A 495 -10.19 -26.19 15.31
C GLU A 495 -8.91 -25.94 14.52
N ARG A 496 -7.79 -26.38 15.08
CA ARG A 496 -6.50 -26.29 14.42
C ARG A 496 -6.26 -27.57 13.61
N GLU A 497 -6.20 -27.44 12.30
CA GLU A 497 -5.84 -28.51 11.37
C GLU A 497 -4.53 -28.14 10.65
N GLU A 498 -3.58 -29.06 10.59
CA GLU A 498 -2.25 -28.85 9.95
C GLU A 498 -1.51 -27.58 10.39
N GLY A 499 -1.77 -27.11 11.61
CA GLY A 499 -1.13 -25.92 12.16
C GLY A 499 -1.93 -24.62 12.00
N GLN A 500 -3.02 -24.61 11.24
CA GLN A 500 -3.85 -23.45 10.93
C GLN A 500 -5.27 -23.59 11.53
N PRO A 501 -5.85 -22.53 12.13
CA PRO A 501 -7.26 -22.52 12.50
C PRO A 501 -8.17 -22.63 11.27
N ILE A 502 -9.13 -23.54 11.31
CA ILE A 502 -10.14 -23.73 10.27
C ILE A 502 -11.52 -23.66 10.91
N LEU A 503 -12.34 -22.71 10.45
CA LEU A 503 -13.76 -22.65 10.77
C LEU A 503 -14.51 -23.55 9.79
N GLN A 504 -15.24 -24.53 10.30
CA GLN A 504 -16.15 -25.35 9.53
C GLN A 504 -17.57 -25.14 10.03
N LEU A 505 -18.51 -24.89 9.12
CA LEU A 505 -19.93 -24.76 9.40
C LEU A 505 -20.76 -25.63 8.48
N LYS A 506 -21.88 -26.13 9.01
CA LYS A 506 -22.83 -26.95 8.25
C LYS A 506 -24.26 -26.54 8.59
N ILE A 507 -25.08 -26.34 7.55
CA ILE A 507 -26.51 -26.08 7.69
C ILE A 507 -27.28 -26.80 6.59
N ASP A 508 -28.53 -27.18 6.88
CA ASP A 508 -29.51 -27.59 5.88
C ASP A 508 -30.51 -26.44 5.74
N GLY A 509 -30.55 -25.79 4.57
CA GLY A 509 -31.39 -24.62 4.34
C GLY A 509 -30.96 -23.76 3.15
N LYS A 510 -31.44 -22.51 3.13
CA LYS A 510 -31.19 -21.55 2.04
C LYS A 510 -30.01 -20.62 2.25
N ASN A 511 -29.72 -20.23 3.51
CA ASN A 511 -28.72 -19.22 3.81
C ASN A 511 -27.82 -19.68 4.96
N LEU A 512 -26.54 -19.31 4.91
CA LEU A 512 -25.54 -19.59 5.94
C LEU A 512 -24.85 -18.29 6.35
N HIS A 513 -24.56 -18.13 7.64
CA HIS A 513 -23.81 -17.00 8.19
C HIS A 513 -22.62 -17.49 9.01
N ALA A 514 -21.43 -16.97 8.72
CA ALA A 514 -20.16 -17.38 9.31
C ALA A 514 -19.41 -16.19 9.96
N PRO A 515 -19.91 -15.66 11.09
CA PRO A 515 -19.29 -14.55 11.81
C PRO A 515 -18.12 -15.02 12.68
N LEU A 516 -16.96 -14.40 12.48
CA LEU A 516 -15.79 -14.47 13.34
C LEU A 516 -15.56 -13.11 13.99
N LEU A 517 -15.52 -13.09 15.32
CA LEU A 517 -15.20 -11.89 16.10
C LEU A 517 -13.80 -11.98 16.68
N PHE A 518 -12.96 -11.00 16.36
CA PHE A 518 -11.61 -10.83 16.88
C PHE A 518 -11.63 -9.78 17.98
N ASP A 519 -11.49 -10.18 19.25
CA ASP A 519 -11.18 -9.23 20.32
C ASP A 519 -9.72 -8.79 20.16
N LEU A 520 -9.48 -7.50 19.90
CA LEU A 520 -8.15 -6.93 19.65
C LEU A 520 -7.64 -6.10 20.83
N LYS A 521 -8.44 -5.95 21.90
CA LYS A 521 -8.10 -5.12 23.07
C LYS A 521 -7.28 -5.92 24.06
N ARG A 522 -5.98 -5.68 24.09
CA ARG A 522 -5.01 -6.43 24.92
C ARG A 522 -5.39 -6.50 26.41
N SER A 523 -5.98 -5.44 26.96
CA SER A 523 -6.38 -5.42 28.38
C SER A 523 -7.49 -6.43 28.72
N ARG A 524 -8.21 -6.96 27.71
CA ARG A 524 -9.25 -7.99 27.87
C ARG A 524 -8.73 -9.43 27.82
N ARG A 525 -7.43 -9.66 27.55
CA ARG A 525 -6.85 -11.01 27.42
C ARG A 525 -7.23 -11.99 28.53
N LEU A 526 -7.20 -11.53 29.78
CA LEU A 526 -7.48 -12.34 30.97
C LEU A 526 -8.90 -12.11 31.54
N LYS A 527 -9.73 -11.36 30.82
CA LYS A 527 -11.10 -11.06 31.23
C LYS A 527 -12.05 -12.14 30.73
N HIS A 528 -13.19 -12.25 31.41
CA HIS A 528 -14.25 -13.18 31.05
C HIS A 528 -14.91 -12.78 29.73
N TYR A 529 -15.45 -13.77 29.04
CA TYR A 529 -16.17 -13.65 27.78
C TYR A 529 -17.21 -14.77 27.70
N THR A 530 -18.22 -14.58 26.88
CA THR A 530 -19.23 -15.58 26.54
C THR A 530 -19.90 -15.15 25.24
N TRP A 531 -20.43 -16.08 24.47
CA TRP A 531 -21.28 -15.76 23.33
C TRP A 531 -22.38 -16.81 23.16
N ARG A 532 -23.45 -16.42 22.48
CA ARG A 532 -24.55 -17.33 22.18
C ARG A 532 -25.33 -16.86 20.96
N GLN A 533 -25.89 -17.83 20.24
CA GLN A 533 -26.99 -17.56 19.34
C GLN A 533 -28.22 -17.14 20.14
N LEU A 534 -28.90 -16.10 19.66
CA LEU A 534 -30.19 -15.64 20.15
C LEU A 534 -31.35 -16.20 19.33
N THR A 535 -32.52 -16.31 19.96
CA THR A 535 -33.78 -16.60 19.29
C THR A 535 -34.32 -15.33 18.66
N ILE A 536 -34.70 -15.43 17.38
CA ILE A 536 -35.41 -14.38 16.65
C ILE A 536 -36.86 -14.83 16.51
N ALA A 537 -37.79 -13.90 16.76
CA ALA A 537 -39.20 -14.12 16.57
C ALA A 537 -39.78 -13.12 15.55
N GLU A 538 -40.74 -13.57 14.77
CA GLU A 538 -41.55 -12.76 13.86
C GLU A 538 -42.98 -13.28 13.96
N ASN A 539 -43.98 -12.42 14.11
CA ASN A 539 -45.39 -12.83 14.23
C ASN A 539 -45.67 -13.95 15.26
N LEU A 540 -44.98 -13.92 16.41
CA LEU A 540 -45.03 -14.92 17.48
C LEU A 540 -44.44 -16.30 17.12
N GLU A 541 -43.75 -16.42 16.00
CA GLU A 541 -43.07 -17.63 15.55
C GLU A 541 -41.55 -17.49 15.62
N ILE A 542 -40.87 -18.52 16.11
CA ILE A 542 -39.41 -18.58 16.09
C ILE A 542 -38.94 -18.74 14.66
N GLN A 543 -38.09 -17.83 14.20
CA GLN A 543 -37.55 -17.85 12.85
C GLN A 543 -36.36 -18.79 12.74
N SER A 544 -36.26 -19.45 11.60
CA SER A 544 -35.10 -20.27 11.26
C SER A 544 -33.89 -19.40 10.92
N ARG A 545 -32.69 -19.98 11.00
CA ARG A 545 -31.43 -19.27 10.75
C ARG A 545 -31.24 -18.86 9.30
N GLU A 546 -31.92 -19.54 8.38
CA GLU A 546 -31.94 -19.15 6.98
C GLU A 546 -32.78 -17.88 6.73
N VAL A 547 -33.66 -17.51 7.66
CA VAL A 547 -34.44 -16.26 7.58
C VAL A 547 -33.66 -15.11 8.19
N ALA A 548 -33.21 -15.27 9.43
CA ALA A 548 -32.40 -14.27 10.13
C ALA A 548 -31.57 -14.91 11.24
N VAL A 549 -30.47 -14.26 11.61
CA VAL A 549 -29.59 -14.68 12.70
C VAL A 549 -29.32 -13.55 13.68
N GLY A 550 -29.16 -13.94 14.94
CA GLY A 550 -28.86 -13.04 16.04
C GLY A 550 -27.84 -13.64 16.97
N TYR A 551 -26.86 -12.86 17.38
CA TYR A 551 -25.77 -13.29 18.26
C TYR A 551 -25.60 -12.28 19.39
N ARG A 552 -25.41 -12.76 20.62
CA ARG A 552 -24.89 -11.95 21.72
C ARG A 552 -23.47 -12.38 22.01
N PHE A 553 -22.59 -11.43 22.23
CA PHE A 553 -21.26 -11.68 22.78
C PHE A 553 -20.96 -10.69 23.91
N GLN A 554 -20.15 -11.15 24.86
CA GLN A 554 -19.68 -10.38 25.99
C GLN A 554 -18.16 -10.47 26.02
N LEU A 555 -17.50 -9.32 26.19
CA LEU A 555 -16.06 -9.20 26.39
C LEU A 555 -15.85 -8.33 27.63
N SER A 556 -15.26 -8.92 28.68
CA SER A 556 -15.23 -8.33 30.02
C SER A 556 -16.66 -8.10 30.55
N GLU A 557 -17.06 -6.85 30.79
CA GLU A 557 -18.34 -6.50 31.41
C GLU A 557 -19.36 -5.98 30.38
N THR A 558 -18.88 -5.64 29.18
CA THR A 558 -19.70 -5.06 28.11
C THR A 558 -20.32 -6.16 27.25
N ASN A 559 -21.55 -5.93 26.84
CA ASN A 559 -22.31 -6.84 25.99
C ASN A 559 -22.62 -6.19 24.67
N TRP A 560 -22.65 -7.00 23.62
CA TRP A 560 -23.07 -6.59 22.30
C TRP A 560 -24.05 -7.60 21.72
N MET A 561 -24.86 -7.12 20.78
CA MET A 561 -25.74 -7.96 19.97
C MET A 561 -25.57 -7.62 18.50
N MET A 562 -25.42 -8.65 17.68
CA MET A 562 -25.49 -8.58 16.22
C MET A 562 -26.81 -9.20 15.76
N TYR A 563 -27.45 -8.59 14.77
CA TYR A 563 -28.59 -9.11 14.03
C TYR A 563 -28.32 -8.99 12.53
N ARG A 564 -28.71 -10.00 11.75
CA ARG A 564 -28.67 -10.00 10.29
C ARG A 564 -29.92 -10.70 9.72
N SER A 565 -30.61 -10.03 8.82
CA SER A 565 -31.69 -10.57 7.98
C SER A 565 -31.13 -11.11 6.66
N PHE A 566 -31.72 -12.18 6.13
CA PHE A 566 -31.43 -12.71 4.79
C PHE A 566 -32.63 -12.68 3.84
N THR A 567 -33.77 -12.23 4.35
CA THR A 567 -35.03 -12.16 3.60
C THR A 567 -35.52 -10.72 3.56
N GLU A 568 -36.64 -10.53 2.86
CA GLU A 568 -37.34 -9.25 2.77
C GLU A 568 -37.64 -8.62 4.13
N ILE A 569 -37.89 -7.31 4.09
CA ILE A 569 -38.16 -6.48 5.26
C ILE A 569 -39.29 -7.11 6.08
N ALA A 570 -39.02 -7.40 7.34
CA ALA A 570 -40.02 -7.84 8.30
C ALA A 570 -39.74 -7.24 9.68
N ASN A 571 -40.77 -7.14 10.52
CA ASN A 571 -40.62 -6.70 11.90
C ASN A 571 -40.26 -7.89 12.78
N ARG A 572 -38.96 -8.02 13.09
CA ARG A 572 -38.43 -9.13 13.88
C ARG A 572 -38.02 -8.68 15.27
N THR A 573 -38.28 -9.52 16.26
CA THR A 573 -37.93 -9.27 17.65
C THR A 573 -36.74 -10.12 18.08
N ILE A 574 -35.76 -9.49 18.72
CA ILE A 574 -34.60 -10.14 19.33
C ILE A 574 -34.32 -9.49 20.69
N MET A 575 -34.25 -10.28 21.76
CA MET A 575 -34.09 -9.78 23.15
C MET A 575 -35.07 -8.65 23.53
N GLY A 576 -36.29 -8.64 22.97
CA GLY A 576 -37.30 -7.61 23.23
C GLY A 576 -37.14 -6.32 22.41
N VAL A 577 -36.14 -6.24 21.53
CA VAL A 577 -35.95 -5.16 20.56
C VAL A 577 -36.63 -5.54 19.25
N ASN A 578 -37.46 -4.65 18.70
CA ASN A 578 -38.08 -4.81 17.39
C ASN A 578 -37.22 -4.14 16.32
N LEU A 579 -36.92 -4.86 15.25
CA LEU A 579 -36.02 -4.44 14.18
C LEU A 579 -36.71 -4.60 12.82
N THR A 580 -36.53 -3.60 11.97
CA THR A 580 -36.88 -3.62 10.54
C THR A 580 -35.66 -3.40 9.65
N ALA A 581 -34.47 -3.34 10.24
CA ALA A 581 -33.20 -3.18 9.55
C ALA A 581 -32.73 -4.51 8.95
N GLU A 582 -31.80 -4.45 8.00
CA GLU A 582 -31.15 -5.60 7.41
C GLU A 582 -30.02 -6.14 8.29
N SER A 583 -29.21 -5.24 8.86
CA SER A 583 -28.11 -5.58 9.76
C SER A 583 -28.05 -4.59 10.91
N VAL A 584 -27.79 -5.07 12.12
CA VAL A 584 -27.64 -4.21 13.30
C VAL A 584 -26.54 -4.76 14.19
N LEU A 585 -25.67 -3.87 14.67
CA LEU A 585 -24.73 -4.15 15.75
C LEU A 585 -24.94 -3.13 16.86
N VAL A 586 -25.23 -3.60 18.07
CA VAL A 586 -25.45 -2.74 19.24
C VAL A 586 -24.54 -3.10 20.40
N ARG A 587 -24.17 -2.09 21.19
CA ARG A 587 -23.57 -2.19 22.52
C ARG A 587 -24.62 -1.95 23.60
N TYR A 588 -24.57 -2.72 24.67
CA TYR A 588 -25.39 -2.51 25.86
C TYR A 588 -24.59 -1.73 26.90
N ASP A 589 -25.00 -0.48 27.17
CA ASP A 589 -24.31 0.44 28.08
C ASP A 589 -24.99 0.48 29.47
N GLY A 590 -25.54 -0.66 29.92
CA GLY A 590 -26.20 -0.79 31.21
C GLY A 590 -27.46 0.07 31.32
N ASP A 591 -27.46 1.03 32.25
CA ASP A 591 -28.61 1.91 32.51
C ASP A 591 -28.84 2.96 31.40
N GLU A 592 -27.84 3.22 30.55
CA GLU A 592 -27.93 4.19 29.45
C GLU A 592 -28.62 3.62 28.20
N GLY A 593 -28.90 2.30 28.20
CA GLY A 593 -29.66 1.63 27.15
C GLY A 593 -28.79 0.98 26.07
N LEU A 594 -29.23 1.13 24.81
CA LEU A 594 -28.61 0.51 23.64
C LEU A 594 -27.96 1.58 22.78
N THR A 595 -26.65 1.44 22.55
CA THR A 595 -25.90 2.25 21.59
C THR A 595 -25.78 1.46 20.29
N ARG A 596 -26.19 2.05 19.17
CA ARG A 596 -26.08 1.41 17.86
C ARG A 596 -24.73 1.74 17.27
N LEU A 597 -23.90 0.72 17.07
CA LEU A 597 -22.58 0.86 16.42
C LEU A 597 -22.70 0.72 14.89
N LEU A 598 -23.74 0.03 14.42
CA LEU A 598 -24.06 -0.14 13.01
C LEU A 598 -25.55 -0.40 12.86
N GLU A 599 -26.20 0.26 11.92
CA GLU A 599 -27.56 -0.05 11.46
C GLU A 599 -27.60 0.12 9.94
N ILE A 600 -27.83 -0.99 9.23
CA ILE A 600 -28.01 -1.02 7.78
C ILE A 600 -29.49 -1.24 7.52
N GLU A 601 -30.15 -0.25 6.94
CA GLU A 601 -31.54 -0.37 6.49
C GLU A 601 -31.61 -1.24 5.24
N HIS A 602 -32.75 -1.88 5.02
CA HIS A 602 -32.99 -2.55 3.75
C HIS A 602 -33.06 -1.51 2.64
N ALA A 603 -32.44 -1.80 1.49
CA ALA A 603 -32.60 -0.97 0.31
C ALA A 603 -34.10 -0.81 -0.02
N GLU A 604 -34.55 0.43 -0.26
CA GLU A 604 -35.88 0.67 -0.79
C GLU A 604 -35.98 -0.06 -2.13
N SER A 605 -36.91 -1.00 -2.25
CA SER A 605 -37.18 -1.65 -3.54
C SER A 605 -37.69 -0.58 -4.51
N GLU A 606 -36.92 -0.25 -5.55
CA GLU A 606 -37.39 0.58 -6.68
C GLU A 606 -38.60 -0.01 -7.40
#